data_AF-A0A961PN41-F1
#
_entry.id   AF-A0A961PN41-F1
#
_cell.length_a   1.000
_cell.length_b   1.000
_cell.length_c   1.000
_cell.angle_alpha   90.00
_cell.angle_beta   90.00
_cell.angle_gamma   90.00
#
_symmetry.space_group_name_H-M   'P 1'
#
loop_
_entity.id
_entity.type
_entity.pdbx_description
1 polymer ?
#
loop_
_entity_poly.entity_id
_entity_poly.type
_entity_poly.pdbx_seq_one_letter_code
_entity_poly.pdbx_strand_id
1 'polypeptide(L)' 'HDMDFIGRICNPVICMAEGKVLAEGTLDEIKANEQVIEAYLGTGLKNKVKAEVGHV' A
#
# COMPACT_ATOMS: atom_id res chain seq x y z
N HIS A 1 -5.34 3.86 10.59
CA HIS A 1 -6.53 3.03 10.33
C HIS A 1 -6.16 1.58 10.59
N ASP A 2 -6.96 0.86 11.37
CA ASP A 2 -6.71 -0.56 11.67
C ASP A 2 -7.11 -1.41 10.46
N MET A 3 -6.11 -1.82 9.68
CA MET A 3 -6.33 -2.58 8.43
C MET A 3 -6.81 -4.00 8.71
N ASP A 4 -6.43 -4.60 9.84
CA ASP A 4 -6.78 -5.99 10.15
C ASP A 4 -8.24 -6.11 10.59
N PHE A 5 -8.78 -5.07 11.25
CA PHE A 5 -10.21 -4.95 11.48
C PHE A 5 -10.99 -4.75 10.17
N ILE A 6 -10.52 -3.86 9.30
CA ILE A 6 -11.17 -3.55 8.01
C ILE A 6 -11.23 -4.80 7.12
N GLY A 7 -10.16 -5.60 7.05
CA GLY A 7 -10.13 -6.82 6.24
C GLY A 7 -11.14 -7.88 6.65
N ARG A 8 -11.64 -7.86 7.89
CA ARG A 8 -12.66 -8.80 8.37
C ARG A 8 -14.08 -8.41 8.00
N ILE A 9 -14.32 -7.13 7.74
CA ILE A 9 -15.66 -6.57 7.53
C ILE A 9 -15.90 -6.03 6.11
N CYS A 10 -14.83 -5.82 5.34
CA CYS A 10 -14.89 -5.27 3.99
C CYS A 10 -14.28 -6.23 2.97
N ASN A 11 -15.09 -6.71 2.02
CA ASN A 11 -14.64 -7.40 0.82
C ASN A 11 -15.62 -7.08 -0.34
N PRO A 12 -15.19 -6.36 -1.40
CA PRO A 12 -13.82 -5.93 -1.71
C PRO A 12 -13.38 -4.63 -0.99
N VAL A 13 -12.07 -4.36 -1.00
CA VAL A 13 -11.44 -3.12 -0.55
C VAL A 13 -11.10 -2.26 -1.78
N ILE A 14 -11.49 -0.98 -1.75
CA ILE A 14 -11.22 -0.02 -2.82
C ILE A 14 -10.30 1.07 -2.28
N CYS A 15 -9.12 1.23 -2.90
CA CYS A 15 -8.19 2.32 -2.64
C CYS A 15 -8.38 3.44 -3.67
N MET A 16 -8.43 4.69 -3.21
CA MET A 16 -8.66 5.86 -4.06
C MET A 16 -7.60 6.95 -3.86
N ALA A 17 -6.95 7.38 -4.94
CA ALA A 17 -6.01 8.50 -4.94
C ALA A 17 -6.49 9.59 -5.90
N GLU A 18 -6.35 10.85 -5.50
CA GLU A 18 -6.70 12.03 -6.33
C GLU A 18 -8.14 12.00 -6.88
N GLY A 19 -9.08 11.47 -6.08
CA GLY A 19 -10.49 11.36 -6.45
C GLY A 19 -10.79 10.26 -7.48
N LYS A 20 -9.83 9.38 -7.79
CA LYS A 20 -9.99 8.24 -8.70
C LYS A 20 -9.72 6.93 -7.99
N VAL A 21 -10.30 5.84 -8.51
CA VAL A 21 -9.97 4.49 -8.07
C VAL A 21 -8.54 4.18 -8.50
N LEU A 22 -7.72 3.78 -7.53
CA LEU A 22 -6.33 3.38 -7.72
C LEU A 22 -6.21 1.86 -7.82
N ALA A 23 -6.87 1.14 -6.92
CA ALA A 23 -6.88 -0.32 -6.89
C ALA A 23 -8.14 -0.85 -6.20
N GLU A 24 -8.60 -2.03 -6.60
CA GLU A 24 -9.70 -2.76 -6.00
C GLU A 24 -9.30 -4.23 -5.84
N GLY A 25 -9.58 -4.82 -4.68
CA GLY A 25 -9.24 -6.20 -4.41
C GLY A 25 -9.41 -6.58 -2.94
N THR A 26 -8.90 -7.74 -2.57
CA THR A 26 -8.78 -8.15 -1.16
C THR A 26 -7.77 -7.27 -0.44
N LEU A 27 -7.84 -7.23 0.89
CA LEU A 27 -6.89 -6.45 1.69
C LEU A 27 -5.43 -6.82 1.41
N ASP A 28 -5.15 -8.11 1.22
CA ASP A 28 -3.79 -8.60 0.96
C ASP A 28 -3.29 -8.14 -0.41
N GLU A 29 -4.14 -8.17 -1.44
CA GLU A 29 -3.81 -7.63 -2.78
C GLU A 29 -3.56 -6.12 -2.73
N ILE A 30 -4.38 -5.37 -1.98
CA ILE A 30 -4.19 -3.92 -1.80
C ILE A 30 -2.89 -3.61 -1.05
N LYS A 31 -2.57 -4.37 0.00
CA LYS A 31 -1.30 -4.21 0.76
C LYS A 31 -0.07 -4.51 -0.10
N ALA A 32 -0.17 -5.45 -1.04
CA ALA A 32 0.92 -5.81 -1.95
C ALA A 32 1.00 -4.91 -3.21
N ASN A 33 0.02 -4.02 -3.43
CA ASN A 33 -0.02 -3.19 -4.63
C ASN A 33 0.99 -2.04 -4.54
N GLU A 34 2.00 -2.05 -5.41
CA GLU A 34 3.06 -1.04 -5.44
C GLU A 34 2.52 0.40 -5.66
N GLN A 35 1.46 0.57 -6.45
CA GLN A 35 0.86 1.88 -6.69
C GLN A 35 0.21 2.43 -5.42
N VAL A 36 -0.46 1.56 -4.63
CA VAL A 36 -1.03 1.91 -3.33
C VAL A 36 0.07 2.27 -2.34
N ILE A 37 1.12 1.47 -2.28
CA ILE A 37 2.29 1.73 -1.41
C ILE A 37 2.90 3.10 -1.73
N GLU A 38 3.17 3.38 -3.01
CA GLU A 38 3.74 4.66 -3.42
C GLU A 38 2.81 5.85 -3.12
N ALA A 39 1.51 5.73 -3.38
CA ALA A 39 0.56 6.81 -3.19
C ALA A 39 0.28 7.15 -1.71
N TYR A 40 0.34 6.17 -0.81
CA TYR A 40 -0.03 6.35 0.60
C TYR A 40 1.14 6.29 1.60
N LEU A 41 2.18 5.50 1.31
CA LEU A 41 3.34 5.32 2.20
C LEU A 41 4.59 6.03 1.66
N GLY A 42 4.55 6.49 0.40
CA GLY A 42 5.66 7.14 -0.28
C GLY A 42 6.83 6.19 -0.57
N THR A 43 7.90 6.74 -1.12
CA THR A 43 9.14 5.99 -1.46
C THR A 43 9.93 5.51 -0.24
N GLY A 44 9.41 5.65 0.99
CA GLY A 44 10.11 5.28 2.23
C GLY A 44 10.58 3.82 2.28
N LEU A 45 9.83 2.90 1.67
CA LEU A 45 10.23 1.50 1.52
C LEU A 45 11.37 1.32 0.51
N LYS A 46 11.35 2.05 -0.61
CA LYS A 46 12.45 2.08 -1.59
C LYS A 46 13.70 2.76 -1.02
N ASN A 47 13.53 3.75 -0.13
CA ASN A 47 14.63 4.44 0.53
C ASN A 47 15.30 3.59 1.63
N LYS A 48 14.56 2.71 2.33
CA LYS A 48 15.17 1.73 3.25
C LYS A 48 16.05 0.72 2.51
N VAL A 49 15.53 0.12 1.44
CA VAL A 49 16.31 -0.82 0.61
C VAL A 49 17.56 -0.14 0.01
N LYS A 50 17.46 1.12 -0.40
CA LYS A 50 18.61 1.87 -0.92
C LYS A 50 19.63 2.27 0.17
N ALA A 51 19.18 2.58 1.38
CA ALA A 51 20.06 2.92 2.51
C ALA A 51 20.86 1.70 3.01
N GLU A 52 20.33 0.49 2.86
CA GLU A 52 20.97 -0.76 3.31
C GLU A 52 22.03 -1.27 2.31
N VAL A 53 21.95 -0.88 1.03
CA VAL A 53 22.89 -1.30 -0.03
C VAL A 53 24.06 -0.29 -0.21
N GLY A 54 24.02 0.84 0.48
CA GLY A 54 24.97 1.96 0.31
C GLY A 54 26.21 1.97 1.23
N HIS A 55 26.49 0.90 1.99
CA HIS A 55 27.67 0.81 2.85
C HIS A 55 28.56 -0.35 2.39
N VAL A 56 29.39 -0.08 1.39
CA VAL A 56 30.56 -0.89 1.02
C VAL A 56 31.78 0.00 1.04
#